data_AF-A0A6N2RFW4-F1
#
_entry.id   AF-A0A6N2RFW4-F1
#
_cell.length_a   1.000
_cell.length_b   1.000
_cell.length_c   1.000
_cell.angle_alpha   90.00
_cell.angle_beta   90.00
_cell.angle_gamma   90.00
#
_symmetry.space_group_name_H-M   'P 1'
#
loop_
_entity.id
_entity.type
_entity.pdbx_description
1 polymer ?
#
loop_
_entity_poly.entity_id
_entity_poly.type
_entity_poly.pdbx_seq_one_letter_code
_entity_poly.pdbx_strand_id
1 'polypeptide(L)'
;MSDIKIYNNIFEAIKNEILYKFDEFIFDLSSDEKLALMKFAKSDRKKYGLNKIFPRYKSQKIVNDLLNKNYIILEKTREKKPTPKNPKEKLPRHLRRYVMHDKIHFKSNFLRFWFRFVEPNLTLLKRNKFDEILEKIKYDFDNYSSLGFEALSCELLKKRLDLKEVEIYSFWTQEFEIDIFAKLNGFFIVGEVKYKERKICKNILNLIDLKCQKIGISPHIVALFSKSGFSKELINLRSENLLLFELNDFKDLV
;
A
#
# COMPACT_ATOMS: atom_id res chain seq x y z
N MET A 1 2.01 -17.60 29.59
CA MET A 1 1.41 -17.80 28.26
C MET A 1 0.14 -16.98 28.25
N SER A 2 0.08 -15.88 27.50
CA SER A 2 -1.16 -15.11 27.36
C SER A 2 -2.18 -15.98 26.62
N ASP A 3 -3.38 -16.15 27.18
CA ASP A 3 -4.47 -16.86 26.52
C ASP A 3 -4.70 -16.28 25.13
N ILE A 4 -4.51 -17.10 24.10
CA ILE A 4 -4.82 -16.72 22.72
C ILE A 4 -6.33 -16.56 22.66
N LYS A 5 -6.80 -15.32 22.62
CA LYS A 5 -8.23 -15.04 22.42
C LYS A 5 -8.62 -15.45 21.02
N ILE A 6 -9.53 -16.43 20.94
CA ILE A 6 -10.07 -16.94 19.69
C ILE A 6 -11.35 -16.16 19.39
N TYR A 7 -11.39 -15.53 18.21
CA TYR A 7 -12.56 -14.83 17.68
C TYR A 7 -13.09 -15.59 16.47
N ASN A 8 -14.42 -15.59 16.25
CA ASN A 8 -15.01 -16.33 15.12
C ASN A 8 -14.62 -15.70 13.77
N ASN A 9 -14.44 -14.38 13.74
CA ASN A 9 -13.96 -13.66 12.56
C ASN A 9 -13.24 -12.36 12.93
N ILE A 10 -12.58 -11.76 11.94
CA ILE A 10 -11.79 -10.54 12.13
C ILE A 10 -12.62 -9.34 12.60
N PHE A 11 -13.89 -9.25 12.22
CA PHE A 11 -14.75 -8.12 12.63
C PHE A 11 -15.17 -8.22 14.09
N GLU A 12 -15.35 -9.44 14.60
CA GLU A 12 -15.55 -9.68 16.02
C GLU A 12 -14.31 -9.29 16.83
N ALA A 13 -13.11 -9.66 16.35
CA ALA A 13 -11.85 -9.24 16.96
C ALA A 13 -11.72 -7.70 16.97
N ILE A 14 -11.99 -7.04 15.84
CA ILE A 14 -11.97 -5.56 15.74
C ILE A 14 -12.93 -4.93 16.74
N LYS A 15 -14.16 -5.46 16.84
CA LYS A 15 -15.17 -4.91 17.76
C LYS A 15 -14.70 -4.99 19.21
N ASN A 16 -14.21 -6.15 19.64
CA ASN A 16 -13.84 -6.41 21.04
C ASN A 16 -12.47 -5.84 21.43
N GLU A 17 -11.48 -5.86 20.53
CA GLU A 17 -10.11 -5.44 20.85
C GLU A 17 -9.80 -3.99 20.47
N ILE A 18 -10.63 -3.35 19.65
CA ILE A 18 -10.39 -1.97 19.21
C ILE A 18 -11.59 -1.09 19.54
N LEU A 19 -12.79 -1.42 19.04
CA LEU A 19 -13.93 -0.49 19.15
C LEU A 19 -14.44 -0.34 20.58
N TYR A 20 -14.56 -1.43 21.33
CA TYR A 20 -14.98 -1.38 22.75
C TYR A 20 -13.93 -0.80 23.70
N LYS A 21 -12.68 -0.74 23.25
CA LYS A 21 -11.53 -0.26 24.03
C LYS A 21 -10.98 1.07 23.51
N PHE A 22 -11.77 1.80 22.72
CA PHE A 22 -11.26 2.95 21.98
C PHE A 22 -10.74 4.07 22.91
N ASP A 23 -11.25 4.17 24.12
CA ASP A 23 -10.82 5.13 25.14
C ASP A 23 -9.48 4.76 25.80
N GLU A 24 -9.02 3.52 25.67
CA GLU A 24 -7.69 3.08 26.14
C GLU A 24 -6.54 3.62 25.25
N PHE A 25 -6.84 4.03 24.02
CA PHE A 25 -5.82 4.48 23.06
C PHE A 25 -5.70 6.01 23.03
N ILE A 26 -4.55 6.52 23.46
CA ILE A 26 -4.25 7.95 23.50
C ILE A 26 -3.10 8.27 22.55
N PHE A 27 -3.30 9.30 21.73
CA PHE A 27 -2.29 9.79 20.78
C PHE A 27 -1.95 11.25 21.07
N ASP A 28 -0.67 11.53 21.31
CA ASP A 28 -0.14 12.89 21.51
C ASP A 28 0.00 13.62 20.16
N LEU A 29 -1.14 14.07 19.65
CA LEU A 29 -1.28 14.71 18.34
C LEU A 29 -2.23 15.91 18.43
N SER A 30 -1.83 17.01 17.79
CA SER A 30 -2.67 18.15 17.51
C SER A 30 -3.82 17.79 16.55
N SER A 31 -4.87 18.62 16.53
CA SER A 31 -6.00 18.45 15.60
C SER A 31 -5.56 18.43 14.13
N ASP A 32 -4.56 19.24 13.76
CA ASP A 32 -4.04 19.29 12.39
C ASP A 32 -3.28 18.01 12.01
N GLU A 33 -2.47 17.47 12.93
CA GLU A 33 -1.76 16.21 12.75
C GLU A 33 -2.74 15.04 12.60
N LYS A 34 -3.78 14.99 13.45
CA LYS A 34 -4.87 14.01 13.33
C LYS A 34 -5.56 14.11 11.98
N LEU A 35 -5.88 15.31 11.52
CA LEU A 35 -6.48 15.53 10.21
C LEU A 35 -5.57 15.08 9.06
N ALA A 36 -4.26 15.31 9.18
CA ALA A 36 -3.29 14.82 8.20
C ALA A 36 -3.23 13.29 8.16
N LEU A 37 -3.17 12.62 9.32
CA LEU A 37 -3.18 11.15 9.39
C LEU A 37 -4.48 10.57 8.84
N MET A 38 -5.64 11.15 9.18
CA MET A 38 -6.93 10.74 8.60
C MET A 38 -6.94 10.88 7.07
N LYS A 39 -6.31 11.93 6.54
CA LYS A 39 -6.16 12.12 5.09
C LYS A 39 -5.27 11.05 4.46
N PHE A 40 -4.10 10.80 5.03
CA PHE A 40 -3.15 9.81 4.51
C PHE A 40 -3.69 8.38 4.60
N ALA A 41 -4.46 8.06 5.65
CA ALA A 41 -5.06 6.74 5.83
C ALA A 41 -6.06 6.37 4.73
N LYS A 42 -6.58 7.35 3.98
CA LYS A 42 -7.59 7.19 2.92
C LYS A 42 -7.10 7.56 1.51
N SER A 43 -5.88 8.07 1.34
CA SER A 43 -5.38 8.56 0.05
C SER A 43 -4.35 7.63 -0.58
N ASP A 44 -3.83 8.04 -1.74
CA ASP A 44 -2.69 7.44 -2.44
C ASP A 44 -1.35 7.64 -1.72
N ARG A 45 -1.37 8.07 -0.45
CA ARG A 45 -0.22 8.26 0.43
C ARG A 45 0.78 9.33 -0.01
N LYS A 46 0.44 10.18 -0.98
CA LYS A 46 1.37 11.22 -1.45
C LYS A 46 1.25 12.49 -0.61
N LYS A 47 2.39 13.05 -0.21
CA LYS A 47 2.48 14.22 0.70
C LYS A 47 1.68 15.44 0.24
N TYR A 48 1.60 15.69 -1.06
CA TYR A 48 0.91 16.86 -1.61
C TYR A 48 -0.62 16.76 -1.50
N GLY A 49 -1.17 15.57 -1.23
CA GLY A 49 -2.59 15.42 -0.91
C GLY A 49 -3.00 16.27 0.28
N LEU A 50 -2.06 16.58 1.17
CA LEU A 50 -2.24 17.46 2.32
C LEU A 50 -2.34 18.95 1.95
N ASN A 51 -1.72 19.36 0.85
CA ASN A 51 -1.80 20.74 0.35
C ASN A 51 -3.21 21.13 -0.13
N LYS A 52 -4.12 20.16 -0.26
CA LYS A 52 -5.55 20.40 -0.51
C LYS A 52 -6.31 20.84 0.75
N ILE A 53 -5.70 20.66 1.93
CA ILE A 53 -6.28 20.94 3.25
C ILE A 53 -5.54 22.10 3.92
N PHE A 54 -4.21 22.13 3.84
CA PHE A 54 -3.37 23.13 4.50
C PHE A 54 -2.46 23.87 3.51
N PRO A 55 -2.05 25.11 3.81
CA PRO A 55 -0.97 25.79 3.07
C PRO A 55 0.30 24.94 3.01
N ARG A 56 1.12 25.12 1.96
CA ARG A 56 2.32 24.29 1.73
C ARG A 56 3.30 24.28 2.91
N TYR A 57 3.58 25.43 3.50
CA TYR A 57 4.49 25.54 4.64
C TYR A 57 3.97 24.73 5.85
N LYS A 58 2.66 24.81 6.11
CA LYS A 58 2.00 24.13 7.21
C LYS A 58 1.96 22.61 6.97
N SER A 59 1.65 22.19 5.74
CA SER A 59 1.71 20.78 5.34
C SER A 59 3.11 20.19 5.55
N GLN A 60 4.16 20.92 5.18
CA GLN A 60 5.54 20.47 5.38
C GLN A 60 5.89 20.35 6.87
N LYS A 61 5.49 21.33 7.69
CA LYS A 61 5.69 21.29 9.13
C LYS A 61 5.01 20.06 9.75
N ILE A 62 3.72 19.85 9.47
CA ILE A 62 2.95 18.71 9.99
C ILE A 62 3.61 17.38 9.59
N VAL A 63 4.05 17.23 8.33
CA VAL A 63 4.72 16.00 7.89
C VAL A 63 6.03 15.77 8.65
N ASN A 64 6.83 16.82 8.88
CA ASN A 64 8.07 16.72 9.65
C ASN A 64 7.79 16.34 11.11
N ASP A 65 6.78 16.96 11.74
CA ASP A 65 6.39 16.66 13.12
C ASP A 65 5.95 15.20 13.26
N LEU A 66 5.13 14.69 12.32
CA LEU A 66 4.69 13.30 12.30
C LEU A 66 5.83 12.29 12.05
N LEU A 67 6.83 12.65 11.25
CA LEU A 67 8.04 11.85 11.05
C LEU A 67 8.87 11.80 12.34
N ASN A 68 9.09 12.95 12.98
CA ASN A 68 9.83 13.06 14.24
C ASN A 68 9.15 12.28 15.38
N LYS A 69 7.82 12.31 15.44
CA LYS A 69 7.01 11.53 16.38
C LYS A 69 6.86 10.05 15.98
N ASN A 70 7.46 9.60 14.88
CA ASN A 70 7.48 8.21 14.41
C ASN A 70 6.09 7.60 14.15
N TYR A 71 5.10 8.43 13.77
CA TYR A 71 3.78 7.94 13.33
C TYR A 71 3.81 7.46 11.88
N ILE A 72 4.69 8.05 11.08
CA ILE A 72 4.85 7.78 9.67
C ILE A 72 6.32 7.62 9.28
N ILE A 73 6.54 7.00 8.12
CA ILE A 73 7.84 6.86 7.45
C ILE A 73 7.68 7.41 6.03
N LEU A 74 8.75 7.99 5.50
CA LEU A 74 8.81 8.47 4.13
C LEU A 74 9.59 7.49 3.26
N GLU A 75 8.91 6.87 2.29
CA GLU A 75 9.57 6.09 1.25
C GLU A 75 9.88 6.99 0.05
N LYS A 76 11.17 7.05 -0.29
CA LYS A 76 11.64 7.82 -1.44
C LYS A 76 11.29 7.09 -2.72
N THR A 77 10.75 7.84 -3.67
CA THR A 77 10.54 7.32 -5.03
C THR A 77 11.88 6.93 -5.67
N ARG A 78 11.86 5.80 -6.37
CA ARG A 78 12.99 5.28 -7.17
C ARG A 78 12.90 5.69 -8.64
N GLU A 79 11.94 6.53 -8.97
CA GLU A 79 11.81 7.12 -10.29
C GLU A 79 13.07 7.94 -10.65
N LYS A 80 13.51 7.82 -11.91
CA LYS A 80 14.58 8.67 -12.43
C LYS A 80 14.02 10.02 -12.82
N LYS A 81 14.65 11.10 -12.35
CA LYS A 81 14.29 12.45 -12.80
C LYS A 81 14.43 12.55 -14.32
N PRO A 82 13.48 13.19 -15.02
CA PRO A 82 13.68 13.57 -16.40
C PRO A 82 14.94 14.45 -16.51
N THR A 83 15.89 14.04 -17.34
CA THR A 83 17.11 14.78 -17.65
C THR A 83 17.16 15.08 -19.14
N PRO A 84 17.65 16.27 -19.55
CA PRO A 84 17.82 16.56 -20.97
C PRO A 84 18.87 15.61 -21.57
N LYS A 85 18.70 15.22 -22.84
CA LYS A 85 19.66 14.36 -23.53
C LYS A 85 21.03 15.04 -23.69
N ASN A 86 21.01 16.35 -23.91
CA ASN A 86 22.19 17.19 -24.00
C ASN A 86 22.22 18.21 -22.85
N PRO A 87 23.38 18.46 -22.20
CA PRO A 87 23.47 19.41 -21.07
C PRO A 87 23.02 20.84 -21.40
N LYS A 88 23.14 21.25 -22.68
CA LYS A 88 22.74 22.60 -23.15
C LYS A 88 21.25 22.69 -23.51
N GLU A 89 20.54 21.58 -23.58
CA GLU A 89 19.14 21.53 -23.97
C GLU A 89 18.22 21.76 -22.76
N LYS A 90 17.17 22.57 -22.94
CA LYS A 90 16.13 22.72 -21.92
C LYS A 90 15.12 21.60 -22.05
N LEU A 91 14.76 20.99 -20.93
CA LEU A 91 13.64 20.07 -20.89
C LEU A 91 12.34 20.74 -21.38
N PRO A 92 11.45 19.99 -22.07
CA PRO A 92 10.09 20.40 -22.34
C PRO A 92 9.39 20.99 -21.11
N ARG A 93 8.53 22.00 -21.31
CA ARG A 93 7.88 22.74 -20.20
C ARG A 93 7.16 21.82 -19.21
N HIS A 94 6.54 20.74 -19.69
CA HIS A 94 5.85 19.77 -18.84
C HIS A 94 6.83 18.98 -17.96
N LEU A 95 7.97 18.53 -18.50
CA LEU A 95 9.02 17.85 -17.72
C LEU A 95 9.74 18.77 -16.74
N ARG A 96 9.85 20.07 -17.05
CA ARG A 96 10.40 21.07 -16.11
C ARG A 96 9.56 21.25 -14.84
N ARG A 97 8.26 20.96 -14.91
CA ARG A 97 7.32 21.03 -13.77
C ARG A 97 7.06 19.66 -13.15
N TYR A 98 7.74 18.61 -13.64
CA TYR A 98 7.59 17.27 -13.12
C TYR A 98 8.11 17.20 -11.69
N VAL A 99 7.29 16.67 -10.79
CA VAL A 99 7.64 16.53 -9.37
C VAL A 99 7.48 15.08 -9.00
N MET A 100 8.59 14.40 -8.75
CA MET A 100 8.56 13.04 -8.24
C MET A 100 7.94 13.02 -6.84
N HIS A 101 7.23 11.96 -6.53
CA HIS A 101 6.41 11.89 -5.32
C HIS A 101 6.89 10.80 -4.40
N ASP A 102 7.42 11.18 -3.24
CA ASP A 102 7.63 10.27 -2.12
C ASP A 102 6.27 9.78 -1.59
N LYS A 103 6.25 8.56 -1.03
CA LYS A 103 5.07 7.98 -0.39
C LYS A 103 5.23 7.95 1.13
N ILE A 104 4.12 8.22 1.82
CA ILE A 104 4.02 8.16 3.27
C ILE A 104 3.48 6.79 3.66
N HIS A 105 4.16 6.11 4.57
CA HIS A 105 3.67 4.89 5.20
C HIS A 105 3.40 5.15 6.66
N PHE A 106 2.36 4.51 7.20
CA PHE A 106 2.17 4.48 8.63
C PHE A 106 3.20 3.54 9.25
N LYS A 107 3.66 3.88 10.46
CA LYS A 107 4.60 3.03 11.19
C LYS A 107 4.04 1.65 11.51
N SER A 108 2.72 1.54 11.62
CA SER A 108 2.02 0.27 11.81
C SER A 108 0.67 0.24 11.10
N ASN A 109 0.20 -0.98 10.81
CA ASN A 109 -1.15 -1.19 10.30
C ASN A 109 -2.22 -0.71 11.29
N PHE A 110 -1.98 -0.86 12.60
CA PHE A 110 -2.90 -0.37 13.63
C PHE A 110 -3.08 1.15 13.57
N LEU A 111 -2.00 1.94 13.45
CA LEU A 111 -2.12 3.40 13.31
C LEU A 111 -2.93 3.76 12.07
N ARG A 112 -2.67 3.09 10.93
CA ARG A 112 -3.44 3.33 9.70
C ARG A 112 -4.92 2.98 9.89
N PHE A 113 -5.23 1.87 10.55
CA PHE A 113 -6.59 1.46 10.87
C PHE A 113 -7.29 2.51 11.75
N TRP A 114 -6.61 2.94 12.81
CA TRP A 114 -7.11 3.93 13.76
C TRP A 114 -7.52 5.22 13.06
N PHE A 115 -6.61 5.84 12.31
CA PHE A 115 -6.89 7.09 11.61
C PHE A 115 -7.81 6.92 10.38
N ARG A 116 -8.03 5.70 9.90
CA ARG A 116 -9.02 5.44 8.84
C ARG A 116 -10.44 5.32 9.38
N PHE A 117 -10.62 4.60 10.49
CA PHE A 117 -11.93 4.14 10.95
C PHE A 117 -12.32 4.62 12.34
N VAL A 118 -11.37 4.76 13.27
CA VAL A 118 -11.66 5.06 14.68
C VAL A 118 -11.65 6.56 14.95
N GLU A 119 -10.53 7.24 14.69
CA GLU A 119 -10.39 8.69 14.92
C GLU A 119 -11.52 9.50 14.26
N PRO A 120 -11.91 9.25 12.99
CA PRO A 120 -12.98 10.01 12.35
C PRO A 120 -14.38 9.77 12.95
N ASN A 121 -14.56 8.70 13.73
CA ASN A 121 -15.86 8.27 14.26
C ASN A 121 -15.90 8.29 15.80
N LEU A 122 -14.96 8.94 16.49
CA LEU A 122 -14.93 9.02 17.96
C LEU A 122 -16.24 9.53 18.58
N THR A 123 -16.92 10.48 17.93
CA THR A 123 -18.23 10.98 18.40
C THR A 123 -19.31 9.89 18.41
N LEU A 124 -19.29 9.00 17.42
CA LEU A 124 -20.22 7.87 17.35
C LEU A 124 -19.88 6.80 18.40
N LEU A 125 -18.59 6.53 18.62
CA LEU A 125 -18.12 5.61 19.67
C LEU A 125 -18.57 6.07 21.06
N LYS A 126 -18.40 7.36 21.37
CA LYS A 126 -18.87 7.97 22.62
C LYS A 126 -20.39 7.90 22.81
N ARG A 127 -21.16 7.71 21.73
CA ARG A 127 -22.62 7.51 21.74
C ARG A 127 -23.01 6.03 21.67
N ASN A 128 -22.06 5.12 21.89
CA ASN A 128 -22.23 3.66 21.84
C ASN A 128 -22.77 3.14 20.50
N LYS A 129 -22.51 3.85 19.38
CA LYS A 129 -22.92 3.45 18.02
C LYS A 129 -21.89 2.51 17.37
N PHE A 130 -21.52 1.46 18.08
CA PHE A 130 -20.46 0.53 17.66
C PHE A 130 -20.81 -0.23 16.37
N ASP A 131 -22.06 -0.68 16.23
CA ASP A 131 -22.47 -1.46 15.05
C ASP A 131 -22.43 -0.62 13.76
N GLU A 132 -22.80 0.66 13.83
CA GLU A 132 -22.71 1.57 12.68
C GLU A 132 -21.26 1.71 12.18
N ILE A 133 -20.31 1.77 13.11
CA ILE A 133 -18.88 1.88 12.78
C ILE A 133 -18.36 0.55 12.24
N LEU A 134 -18.81 -0.57 12.79
CA LEU A 134 -18.45 -1.89 12.29
C LEU A 134 -18.91 -2.08 10.84
N GLU A 135 -20.10 -1.63 10.48
CA GLU A 135 -20.58 -1.66 9.09
C GLU A 135 -19.73 -0.77 8.17
N LYS A 136 -19.34 0.42 8.62
CA LYS A 136 -18.38 1.27 7.88
C LYS A 136 -17.03 0.58 7.67
N ILE A 137 -16.54 -0.13 8.69
CA ILE A 137 -15.29 -0.90 8.61
C ILE A 137 -15.45 -2.02 7.59
N LYS A 138 -16.48 -2.86 7.70
CA LYS A 138 -16.74 -3.97 6.77
C LYS A 138 -16.79 -3.50 5.33
N TYR A 139 -17.52 -2.41 5.08
CA TYR A 139 -17.70 -1.85 3.73
C TYR A 139 -16.37 -1.46 3.06
N ASP A 140 -15.40 -0.94 3.81
CA ASP A 140 -14.14 -0.41 3.29
C ASP A 140 -12.91 -1.24 3.72
N PHE A 141 -13.16 -2.44 4.28
CA PHE A 141 -12.12 -3.31 4.83
C PHE A 141 -11.17 -3.82 3.75
N ASP A 142 -11.69 -4.14 2.56
CA ASP A 142 -10.88 -4.62 1.44
C ASP A 142 -9.90 -3.55 0.96
N ASN A 143 -10.35 -2.29 0.88
CA ASN A 143 -9.47 -1.18 0.52
C ASN A 143 -8.39 -0.96 1.58
N TYR A 144 -8.73 -1.07 2.86
CA TYR A 144 -7.75 -1.01 3.95
C TYR A 144 -6.73 -2.17 3.85
N SER A 145 -7.22 -3.38 3.64
CA SER A 145 -6.43 -4.62 3.64
C SER A 145 -5.49 -4.74 2.45
N SER A 146 -5.81 -4.10 1.32
CA SER A 146 -5.02 -4.13 0.09
C SER A 146 -3.52 -3.90 0.29
N LEU A 147 -3.14 -2.88 1.07
CA LEU A 147 -1.72 -2.59 1.34
C LEU A 147 -1.06 -3.62 2.25
N GLY A 148 -1.80 -4.17 3.21
CA GLY A 148 -1.29 -5.25 4.06
C GLY A 148 -1.06 -6.52 3.25
N PHE A 149 -1.97 -6.80 2.31
CA PHE A 149 -1.85 -7.91 1.38
C PHE A 149 -0.65 -7.73 0.44
N GLU A 150 -0.42 -6.53 -0.09
CA GLU A 150 0.78 -6.20 -0.89
C GLU A 150 2.09 -6.46 -0.13
N ALA A 151 2.17 -6.00 1.13
CA ALA A 151 3.34 -6.27 1.96
C ALA A 151 3.58 -7.77 2.19
N LEU A 152 2.51 -8.53 2.47
CA LEU A 152 2.61 -9.98 2.63
C LEU A 152 2.97 -10.69 1.32
N SER A 153 2.49 -10.19 0.17
CA SER A 153 2.85 -10.72 -1.15
C SER A 153 4.35 -10.62 -1.41
N CYS A 154 4.97 -9.50 -1.04
CA CYS A 154 6.43 -9.34 -1.12
C CYS A 154 7.16 -10.38 -0.25
N GLU A 155 6.71 -10.60 0.99
CA GLU A 155 7.32 -11.58 1.89
C GLU A 155 7.13 -13.03 1.41
N LEU A 156 5.94 -13.37 0.90
CA LEU A 156 5.69 -14.68 0.29
C LEU A 156 6.58 -14.90 -0.92
N LEU A 157 6.74 -13.90 -1.79
CA LEU A 157 7.62 -13.99 -2.95
C LEU A 157 9.07 -14.21 -2.56
N LYS A 158 9.57 -13.47 -1.56
CA LYS A 158 10.93 -13.66 -1.03
C LYS A 158 11.13 -15.08 -0.54
N LYS A 159 10.18 -15.62 0.23
CA LYS A 159 10.25 -16.99 0.76
C LYS A 159 10.21 -18.03 -0.36
N ARG A 160 9.32 -17.87 -1.34
CA ARG A 160 9.12 -18.83 -2.44
C ARG A 160 10.30 -18.92 -3.40
N LEU A 161 11.04 -17.83 -3.59
CA LEU A 161 12.17 -17.75 -4.51
C LEU A 161 13.54 -17.69 -3.80
N ASP A 162 13.57 -17.92 -2.48
CA ASP A 162 14.77 -17.81 -1.61
C ASP A 162 15.55 -16.50 -1.80
N LEU A 163 14.83 -15.38 -1.95
CA LEU A 163 15.40 -14.06 -2.25
C LEU A 163 15.75 -13.27 -0.97
N LYS A 164 16.41 -13.92 0.00
CA LYS A 164 16.60 -13.38 1.37
C LYS A 164 17.25 -12.00 1.41
N GLU A 165 18.19 -11.73 0.51
CA GLU A 165 18.91 -10.45 0.45
C GLU A 165 18.41 -9.50 -0.65
N VAL A 166 17.43 -9.93 -1.45
CA VAL A 166 16.93 -9.10 -2.55
C VAL A 166 15.86 -8.16 -2.04
N GLU A 167 16.07 -6.88 -2.29
CA GLU A 167 15.07 -5.88 -2.00
C GLU A 167 13.89 -5.98 -2.99
N ILE A 168 12.69 -6.20 -2.45
CA ILE A 168 11.42 -6.17 -3.18
C ILE A 168 10.64 -4.94 -2.70
N TYR A 169 10.20 -4.11 -3.63
CA TYR A 169 9.51 -2.85 -3.35
C TYR A 169 8.50 -2.52 -4.44
N SER A 170 7.56 -1.62 -4.16
CA SER A 170 6.66 -1.08 -5.20
C SER A 170 7.40 0.00 -5.99
N PHE A 171 7.36 -0.05 -7.32
CA PHE A 171 7.93 1.00 -8.17
C PHE A 171 6.81 1.91 -8.69
N TRP A 172 6.86 3.21 -8.41
CA TRP A 172 5.83 4.14 -8.88
C TRP A 172 6.39 5.40 -9.54
N THR A 173 5.63 5.91 -10.50
CA THR A 173 5.80 7.18 -11.18
C THR A 173 4.55 8.04 -10.95
N GLN A 174 4.45 9.21 -11.60
CA GLN A 174 3.17 9.94 -11.64
C GLN A 174 2.07 9.19 -12.43
N GLU A 175 2.45 8.32 -13.38
CA GLU A 175 1.52 7.69 -14.32
C GLU A 175 1.06 6.30 -13.90
N PHE A 176 1.94 5.53 -13.27
CA PHE A 176 1.67 4.13 -12.94
C PHE A 176 2.46 3.67 -11.72
N GLU A 177 2.06 2.50 -11.22
CA GLU A 177 2.71 1.77 -10.15
C GLU A 177 2.84 0.30 -10.56
N ILE A 178 3.95 -0.33 -10.21
CA ILE A 178 4.19 -1.76 -10.25
C ILE A 178 4.28 -2.18 -8.78
N ASP A 179 3.32 -2.98 -8.32
CA ASP A 179 3.16 -3.31 -6.90
C ASP A 179 4.38 -4.10 -6.36
N ILE A 180 4.98 -4.94 -7.21
CA ILE A 180 6.17 -5.74 -6.89
C ILE A 180 7.24 -5.46 -7.91
N PHE A 181 8.42 -5.06 -7.45
CA PHE A 181 9.60 -4.84 -8.28
C PHE A 181 10.85 -5.32 -7.56
N ALA A 182 11.64 -6.16 -8.23
CA ALA A 182 12.97 -6.55 -7.78
C ALA A 182 13.94 -6.58 -8.97
N LYS A 183 15.19 -6.19 -8.71
CA LYS A 183 16.28 -6.19 -9.70
C LYS A 183 17.51 -6.88 -9.11
N LEU A 184 18.00 -7.91 -9.79
CA LEU A 184 19.19 -8.66 -9.40
C LEU A 184 20.11 -8.82 -10.62
N ASN A 185 21.23 -8.09 -10.69
CA ASN A 185 22.22 -8.25 -11.76
C ASN A 185 21.66 -8.26 -13.20
N GLY A 186 20.62 -7.47 -13.47
CA GLY A 186 19.94 -7.43 -14.78
C GLY A 186 18.73 -8.36 -14.91
N PHE A 187 18.54 -9.27 -13.97
CA PHE A 187 17.31 -10.05 -13.79
C PHE A 187 16.23 -9.19 -13.14
N PHE A 188 15.02 -9.23 -13.69
CA PHE A 188 13.90 -8.42 -13.22
C PHE A 188 12.73 -9.30 -12.82
N ILE A 189 12.21 -9.07 -11.62
CA ILE A 189 10.94 -9.64 -11.18
C ILE A 189 9.96 -8.48 -11.03
N VAL A 190 8.81 -8.62 -11.66
CA VAL A 190 7.72 -7.64 -11.55
C VAL A 190 6.44 -8.33 -11.15
N GLY A 191 5.51 -7.60 -10.56
CA GLY A 191 4.25 -8.19 -10.17
C GLY A 191 3.14 -7.21 -9.85
N GLU A 192 1.95 -7.77 -9.77
CA GLU A 192 0.72 -7.07 -9.47
C GLU A 192 -0.03 -7.82 -8.37
N VAL A 193 -0.55 -7.03 -7.42
CA VAL A 193 -1.30 -7.53 -6.28
C VAL A 193 -2.73 -7.04 -6.38
N LYS A 194 -3.71 -7.95 -6.26
CA LYS A 194 -5.13 -7.60 -6.30
C LYS A 194 -5.89 -8.24 -5.15
N TYR A 195 -6.18 -7.41 -4.15
CA TYR A 195 -7.10 -7.75 -3.06
C TYR A 195 -8.53 -7.30 -3.41
N LYS A 196 -9.22 -8.07 -4.26
CA LYS A 196 -10.57 -7.79 -4.74
C LYS A 196 -11.36 -9.08 -4.94
N GLU A 197 -12.69 -9.00 -4.83
CA GLU A 197 -13.62 -10.13 -5.02
C GLU A 197 -13.64 -10.72 -6.44
N ARG A 198 -13.14 -9.97 -7.43
CA ARG A 198 -13.09 -10.41 -8.82
C ARG A 198 -11.79 -11.12 -9.14
N LYS A 199 -11.89 -12.19 -9.94
CA LYS A 199 -10.74 -12.90 -10.50
C LYS A 199 -9.89 -11.98 -11.39
N ILE A 200 -8.58 -12.25 -11.42
CA ILE A 200 -7.65 -11.59 -12.35
C ILE A 200 -7.73 -12.29 -13.71
N CYS A 201 -7.85 -11.51 -14.78
CA CYS A 201 -7.87 -11.98 -16.17
C CYS A 201 -6.55 -11.69 -16.88
N LYS A 202 -6.31 -12.32 -18.04
CA LYS A 202 -5.06 -12.19 -18.82
C LYS A 202 -4.65 -10.76 -19.16
N ASN A 203 -5.59 -9.81 -19.25
CA ASN A 203 -5.32 -8.41 -19.60
C ASN A 203 -4.32 -7.75 -18.64
N ILE A 204 -4.15 -8.28 -17.42
CA ILE A 204 -3.12 -7.79 -16.48
C ILE A 204 -1.70 -7.92 -17.06
N LEU A 205 -1.43 -8.96 -17.85
CA LEU A 205 -0.12 -9.20 -18.46
C LEU A 205 0.24 -8.07 -19.44
N ASN A 206 -0.72 -7.64 -20.27
CA ASN A 206 -0.54 -6.51 -21.18
C ASN A 206 -0.28 -5.21 -20.41
N LEU A 207 -0.94 -5.00 -19.26
CA LEU A 207 -0.72 -3.81 -18.43
C LEU A 207 0.69 -3.83 -17.81
N ILE A 208 1.17 -4.99 -17.38
CA ILE A 208 2.53 -5.15 -16.85
C ILE A 208 3.55 -4.88 -17.94
N ASP A 209 3.36 -5.45 -19.14
CA ASP A 209 4.25 -5.24 -20.28
C ASP A 209 4.35 -3.75 -20.66
N LEU A 210 3.21 -3.05 -20.77
CA LEU A 210 3.19 -1.60 -21.00
C LEU A 210 3.94 -0.81 -19.94
N LYS A 211 3.81 -1.17 -18.65
CA LYS A 211 4.56 -0.53 -17.56
C LYS A 211 6.06 -0.80 -17.68
N CYS A 212 6.46 -2.03 -17.99
CA CYS A 212 7.86 -2.43 -18.16
C CYS A 212 8.53 -1.71 -19.34
N GLN A 213 7.83 -1.62 -20.48
CA GLN A 213 8.30 -0.87 -21.65
C GLN A 213 8.55 0.61 -21.34
N LYS A 214 7.67 1.25 -20.56
CA LYS A 214 7.83 2.66 -20.15
C LYS A 214 9.11 2.93 -19.35
N ILE A 215 9.63 1.94 -18.64
CA ILE A 215 10.88 2.06 -17.87
C ILE A 215 12.06 1.34 -18.54
N GLY A 216 11.86 0.81 -19.75
CA GLY A 216 12.89 0.18 -20.56
C GLY A 216 13.43 -1.13 -19.97
N ILE A 217 12.57 -1.94 -19.36
CA ILE A 217 12.94 -3.26 -18.84
C ILE A 217 12.12 -4.38 -19.48
N SER A 218 12.65 -5.60 -19.44
CA SER A 218 11.92 -6.82 -19.75
C SER A 218 11.91 -7.71 -18.50
N PRO A 219 10.74 -8.06 -17.96
CA PRO A 219 10.66 -8.90 -16.78
C PRO A 219 11.03 -10.35 -17.12
N HIS A 220 11.84 -10.96 -16.26
CA HIS A 220 12.18 -12.38 -16.36
C HIS A 220 11.14 -13.24 -15.65
N ILE A 221 10.61 -12.73 -14.52
CA ILE A 221 9.50 -13.36 -13.79
C ILE A 221 8.39 -12.32 -13.61
N VAL A 222 7.16 -12.74 -13.89
CA VAL A 222 5.95 -12.03 -13.53
C VAL A 222 5.26 -12.77 -12.39
N ALA A 223 5.06 -12.11 -11.25
CA ALA A 223 4.38 -12.66 -10.09
C ALA A 223 3.03 -11.96 -9.86
N LEU A 224 1.94 -12.71 -9.90
CA LEU A 224 0.59 -12.19 -9.69
C LEU A 224 0.01 -12.74 -8.38
N PHE A 225 -0.60 -11.87 -7.59
CA PHE A 225 -1.24 -12.23 -6.32
C PHE A 225 -2.72 -11.85 -6.36
N SER A 226 -3.61 -12.80 -6.05
CA SER A 226 -5.05 -12.60 -6.11
C SER A 226 -5.76 -13.08 -4.85
N LYS A 227 -6.65 -12.25 -4.30
CA LYS A 227 -7.58 -12.66 -3.22
C LYS A 227 -8.57 -13.71 -3.72
N SER A 228 -9.10 -13.54 -4.93
CA SER A 228 -10.21 -14.35 -5.47
C SER A 228 -9.80 -15.28 -6.61
N GLY A 229 -8.50 -15.44 -6.84
CA GLY A 229 -7.91 -16.32 -7.85
C GLY A 229 -7.87 -15.74 -9.27
N PHE A 230 -7.69 -16.63 -10.25
CA PHE A 230 -7.41 -16.29 -11.65
C PHE A 230 -8.44 -16.85 -12.63
N SER A 231 -8.57 -16.25 -13.82
CA SER A 231 -9.36 -16.83 -14.91
C SER A 231 -8.70 -18.12 -15.43
N LYS A 232 -9.52 -19.06 -15.95
CA LYS A 232 -9.01 -20.32 -16.52
C LYS A 232 -7.95 -20.08 -17.61
N GLU A 233 -8.19 -19.08 -18.45
CA GLU A 233 -7.26 -18.66 -19.49
C GLU A 233 -5.89 -18.27 -18.91
N LEU A 234 -5.85 -17.48 -17.83
CA LEU A 234 -4.59 -17.06 -17.22
C LEU A 234 -3.89 -18.22 -16.50
N ILE A 235 -4.66 -19.12 -15.87
CA ILE A 235 -4.13 -20.36 -15.26
C ILE A 235 -3.42 -21.23 -16.30
N ASN A 236 -4.00 -21.36 -17.51
CA ASN A 236 -3.40 -22.13 -18.61
C ASN A 236 -2.10 -21.53 -19.16
N LEU A 237 -1.80 -20.26 -18.85
CA LEU A 237 -0.55 -19.59 -19.22
C LEU A 237 0.56 -19.75 -18.16
N ARG A 238 0.27 -20.40 -17.03
CA ARG A 238 1.23 -20.61 -15.95
C ARG A 238 2.49 -21.29 -16.52
N SER A 239 3.64 -20.78 -16.11
CA SER A 239 4.95 -21.26 -16.50
C SER A 239 5.96 -20.96 -15.39
N GLU A 240 7.21 -21.37 -15.57
CA GLU A 240 8.30 -21.03 -14.65
C GLU A 240 8.51 -19.51 -14.51
N ASN A 241 8.13 -18.75 -15.53
CA ASN A 241 8.27 -17.29 -15.59
C ASN A 241 6.97 -16.53 -15.25
N LEU A 242 5.84 -17.23 -15.06
CA LEU A 242 4.55 -16.66 -14.66
C LEU A 242 4.04 -17.35 -13.41
N LEU A 243 4.28 -16.71 -12.27
CA LEU A 243 3.90 -17.19 -10.95
C LEU A 243 2.53 -16.64 -10.56
N LEU A 244 1.62 -17.52 -10.14
CA LEU A 244 0.26 -17.20 -9.74
C LEU A 244 0.07 -17.63 -8.28
N PHE A 245 -0.22 -16.67 -7.40
CA PHE A 245 -0.43 -16.89 -5.97
C PHE A 245 -1.84 -16.50 -5.55
N GLU A 246 -2.48 -17.36 -4.76
CA GLU A 246 -3.80 -17.17 -4.14
C GLU A 246 -3.68 -17.17 -2.61
N LEU A 247 -4.79 -16.91 -1.90
CA LEU A 247 -4.80 -16.83 -0.43
C LEU A 247 -4.21 -18.06 0.27
N ASN A 248 -4.43 -19.25 -0.28
CA ASN A 248 -3.92 -20.49 0.31
C ASN A 248 -2.38 -20.56 0.32
N ASP A 249 -1.71 -19.88 -0.61
CA ASP A 249 -0.25 -19.87 -0.68
C ASP A 249 0.39 -19.09 0.48
N PHE A 250 -0.36 -18.21 1.15
CA PHE A 250 0.12 -17.45 2.30
C PHE A 250 0.22 -18.28 3.57
N LYS A 251 -0.31 -19.52 3.59
CA LYS A 251 -0.08 -20.47 4.69
C LYS A 251 1.41 -20.75 4.89
N ASP A 252 2.21 -20.61 3.84
CA ASP A 252 3.65 -20.74 3.91
C ASP A 252 4.30 -19.67 4.80
N LEU A 253 3.64 -18.55 5.12
CA LEU A 253 4.20 -17.52 6.00
C LEU A 253 3.98 -17.79 7.50
N VAL A 254 3.14 -18.77 7.84
CA VAL A 254 2.71 -19.08 9.22
C VAL A 254 3.37 -20.36 9.72
#